data_AF-A0A7M5X8R7-F1
#
_entry.id   AF-A0A7M5X8R7-F1
#
_cell.length_a   1.000
_cell.length_b   1.000
_cell.length_c   1.000
_cell.angle_alpha   90.00
_cell.angle_beta   90.00
_cell.angle_gamma   90.00
#
_symmetry.space_group_name_H-M   'P 1'
#
loop_
_entity.id
_entity.type
_entity.pdbx_description
1 polymer ?
#
loop_
_entity_poly.entity_id
_entity_poly.type
_entity_poly.pdbx_seq_one_letter_code
_entity_poly.pdbx_strand_id
1 'polypeptide(L)'
;MIFRVSSNLVYIIGTVYLCSKLIAGNNQFSPNIRYHSPHANTSLNYSYINLKHVKGHKLDVTPLATYSVKNRSMCVKECVKTKGECKSINLQQQTNGYGCEILDKDIYITRGKLVNDPSITHSLIANKCMRQKCEKGYMCVPNYLQNTFSCQMGSCKEIKEKIPSSPSGYYNILLAGYTRTVFCDMEEDMGGWMLIANYSIEETNNPPRINYINMKTYFTGAHMNGMVLSTSELVPINEWSSIQEIRFQCYKPSHGRMVHFKNNIENKWGRYLIDYVLKRVGVMNCKPDQNNAACSDIGSSLTPMSGDTSFMSSQSNRFGWGNNAQRLYNHGIYGGPYHYILINGRLDCDDHGGFKGKGSWWRIYLR
;
A
#
# COMPACT_ATOMS: atom_id res chain seq x y z
N MET A 1 -64.61 -42.25 -13.42
CA MET A 1 -63.49 -42.51 -14.35
C MET A 1 -63.19 -41.21 -15.07
N ILE A 2 -61.96 -40.73 -14.97
CA ILE A 2 -61.64 -39.30 -14.80
C ILE A 2 -61.64 -38.54 -16.14
N PHE A 3 -62.37 -37.41 -16.16
CA PHE A 3 -62.48 -36.47 -17.27
C PHE A 3 -61.56 -35.24 -17.07
N ARG A 4 -60.83 -34.92 -18.15
CA ARG A 4 -60.47 -33.61 -18.76
C ARG A 4 -60.38 -32.28 -17.96
N VAL A 5 -59.22 -31.63 -18.17
CA VAL A 5 -58.96 -30.25 -18.71
C VAL A 5 -58.99 -28.98 -17.80
N SER A 6 -57.88 -28.22 -17.93
CA SER A 6 -57.66 -26.74 -17.91
C SER A 6 -57.26 -25.96 -16.64
N SER A 7 -56.11 -25.28 -16.78
CA SER A 7 -55.64 -23.94 -16.35
C SER A 7 -56.45 -23.08 -15.36
N ASN A 8 -55.79 -22.52 -14.33
CA ASN A 8 -55.50 -21.07 -14.15
C ASN A 8 -54.99 -20.70 -12.74
N LEU A 9 -54.27 -19.56 -12.68
CA LEU A 9 -53.81 -18.78 -11.52
C LEU A 9 -54.85 -18.63 -10.40
N VAL A 10 -54.40 -18.57 -9.13
CA VAL A 10 -55.04 -17.75 -8.08
C VAL A 10 -54.00 -17.14 -7.11
N TYR A 11 -54.25 -15.86 -6.82
CA TYR A 11 -53.67 -14.95 -5.84
C TYR A 11 -53.53 -15.49 -4.40
N ILE A 12 -52.59 -14.95 -3.62
CA ILE A 12 -52.77 -14.85 -2.16
C ILE A 12 -52.53 -13.41 -1.67
N ILE A 13 -53.58 -12.93 -1.02
CA ILE A 13 -53.77 -11.67 -0.31
C ILE A 13 -53.25 -11.82 1.12
N GLY A 14 -52.49 -10.82 1.59
CA GLY A 14 -52.70 -10.09 2.86
C GLY A 14 -52.65 -10.78 4.23
N THR A 15 -52.12 -9.98 5.17
CA THR A 15 -52.47 -9.79 6.59
C THR A 15 -51.48 -10.23 7.69
N VAL A 16 -51.17 -9.20 8.49
CA VAL A 16 -50.39 -9.11 9.73
C VAL A 16 -51.25 -9.58 10.89
N TYR A 17 -50.65 -10.30 11.85
CA TYR A 17 -51.21 -10.46 13.20
C TYR A 17 -50.17 -10.07 14.27
N LEU A 18 -50.67 -9.33 15.27
CA LEU A 18 -49.96 -8.72 16.39
C LEU A 18 -50.12 -9.60 17.66
N CYS A 19 -49.05 -9.65 18.47
CA CYS A 19 -48.98 -9.90 19.92
C CYS A 19 -49.72 -11.09 20.57
N SER A 20 -48.95 -11.92 21.28
CA SER A 20 -49.37 -12.47 22.58
C SER A 20 -48.19 -12.67 23.54
N LYS A 21 -48.48 -12.39 24.82
CA LYS A 21 -47.59 -12.38 25.99
C LYS A 21 -47.51 -13.79 26.63
N LEU A 22 -46.38 -14.02 27.31
CA LEU A 22 -46.14 -14.89 28.50
C LEU A 22 -46.21 -16.42 28.34
N ILE A 23 -45.04 -17.07 28.37
CA ILE A 23 -44.75 -18.23 29.25
C ILE A 23 -43.31 -18.08 29.77
N ALA A 24 -43.14 -18.19 31.09
CA ALA A 24 -41.85 -18.25 31.76
C ALA A 24 -41.22 -19.64 31.61
N GLY A 25 -39.91 -19.70 31.36
CA GLY A 25 -39.16 -20.96 31.35
C GLY A 25 -37.73 -20.78 30.81
N ASN A 26 -36.74 -21.11 31.64
CA ASN A 26 -35.31 -20.99 31.38
C ASN A 26 -34.83 -21.85 30.18
N ASN A 27 -33.66 -21.44 29.67
CA ASN A 27 -32.69 -22.14 28.81
C ASN A 27 -32.72 -21.85 27.30
N GLN A 28 -31.66 -21.13 26.90
CA GLN A 28 -30.73 -21.37 25.79
C GLN A 28 -31.28 -21.64 24.37
N PHE A 29 -30.64 -20.92 23.42
CA PHE A 29 -30.73 -20.99 21.95
C PHE A 29 -31.95 -20.31 21.31
N SER A 30 -31.69 -19.14 20.70
CA SER A 30 -32.54 -18.61 19.63
C SER A 30 -31.88 -18.85 18.26
N PRO A 31 -32.66 -19.23 17.24
CA PRO A 31 -32.16 -19.66 15.94
C PRO A 31 -31.87 -18.46 15.02
N ASN A 32 -30.81 -18.58 14.22
CA ASN A 32 -30.49 -17.64 13.15
C ASN A 32 -31.51 -17.76 12.02
N ILE A 33 -32.36 -16.75 11.83
CA ILE A 33 -33.18 -16.61 10.62
C ILE A 33 -32.36 -15.84 9.57
N ARG A 34 -32.00 -16.52 8.47
CA ARG A 34 -31.35 -15.90 7.30
C ARG A 34 -32.43 -15.46 6.30
N TYR A 35 -32.43 -14.19 5.94
CA TYR A 35 -33.04 -13.72 4.69
C TYR A 35 -31.91 -13.44 3.68
N HIS A 36 -31.96 -14.10 2.52
CA HIS A 36 -31.17 -13.73 1.35
C HIS A 36 -32.04 -12.87 0.43
N SER A 37 -31.55 -11.67 0.10
CA SER A 37 -32.08 -10.87 -1.01
C SER A 37 -31.06 -10.92 -2.16
N PRO A 38 -31.44 -11.34 -3.37
CA PRO A 38 -30.54 -11.45 -4.50
C PRO A 38 -30.70 -10.25 -5.43
N HIS A 39 -29.99 -9.13 -5.19
CA HIS A 39 -29.71 -8.17 -6.25
C HIS A 39 -28.38 -7.45 -6.00
N ALA A 40 -27.49 -7.56 -6.99
CA ALA A 40 -26.19 -6.92 -7.04
C ALA A 40 -26.34 -5.40 -6.97
N ASN A 41 -25.95 -4.82 -5.83
CA ASN A 41 -25.78 -3.38 -5.67
C ASN A 41 -24.35 -3.18 -5.14
N THR A 42 -23.53 -2.44 -5.86
CA THR A 42 -22.08 -2.22 -5.62
C THR A 42 -21.78 -1.33 -4.40
N SER A 43 -22.75 -1.15 -3.51
CA SER A 43 -22.61 -0.45 -2.23
C SER A 43 -22.89 -1.42 -1.08
N LEU A 44 -21.91 -1.59 -0.19
CA LEU A 44 -22.00 -2.39 1.02
C LEU A 44 -23.00 -1.77 2.02
N ASN A 45 -24.30 -2.04 1.89
CA ASN A 45 -25.30 -1.61 2.88
C ASN A 45 -25.53 -2.73 3.91
N TYR A 46 -24.72 -2.77 4.97
CA TYR A 46 -24.99 -3.64 6.12
C TYR A 46 -26.10 -3.02 6.98
N SER A 47 -27.17 -3.75 7.27
CA SER A 47 -28.14 -3.33 8.31
C SER A 47 -27.64 -3.71 9.72
N TYR A 48 -26.76 -4.72 9.80
CA TYR A 48 -26.16 -5.27 11.03
C TYR A 48 -24.75 -5.78 10.73
N ILE A 49 -23.82 -5.64 11.69
CA ILE A 49 -22.46 -6.18 11.59
C ILE A 49 -22.14 -7.05 12.79
N ASN A 50 -21.51 -8.20 12.55
CA ASN A 50 -21.00 -9.08 13.60
C ASN A 50 -19.56 -8.70 13.92
N LEU A 51 -19.27 -8.32 15.17
CA LEU A 51 -17.96 -7.85 15.59
C LEU A 51 -17.24 -8.88 16.47
N LYS A 52 -15.95 -9.07 16.22
CA LYS A 52 -15.02 -9.66 17.19
C LYS A 52 -14.33 -8.56 17.97
N HIS A 53 -14.10 -8.79 19.26
CA HIS A 53 -13.40 -7.86 20.14
C HIS A 53 -12.01 -8.39 20.51
N VAL A 54 -11.02 -7.49 20.49
CA VAL A 54 -9.65 -7.67 20.96
C VAL A 54 -9.40 -6.62 22.05
N LYS A 55 -9.49 -7.03 23.31
CA LYS A 55 -9.34 -6.13 24.46
C LYS A 55 -7.87 -5.76 24.67
N GLY A 56 -7.62 -4.57 25.19
CA GLY A 56 -6.29 -4.09 25.55
C GLY A 56 -5.39 -3.82 24.34
N HIS A 57 -5.99 -3.60 23.17
CA HIS A 57 -5.28 -3.36 21.93
C HIS A 57 -5.96 -2.25 21.13
N LYS A 58 -5.14 -1.45 20.45
CA LYS A 58 -5.53 -0.42 19.49
C LYS A 58 -5.00 -0.81 18.11
N LEU A 59 -5.80 -0.64 17.06
CA LEU A 59 -5.25 -0.63 15.71
C LEU A 59 -4.77 0.78 15.37
N ASP A 60 -3.46 0.98 15.32
CA ASP A 60 -2.80 2.27 15.11
C ASP A 60 -2.73 2.64 13.62
N VAL A 61 -3.85 3.16 13.12
CA VAL A 61 -4.01 3.67 11.76
C VAL A 61 -4.82 4.97 11.80
N THR A 62 -4.67 5.80 10.78
CA THR A 62 -5.48 7.03 10.64
C THR A 62 -6.97 6.67 10.59
N PRO A 63 -7.80 7.19 11.51
CA PRO A 63 -9.24 6.95 11.48
C PRO A 63 -9.91 7.65 10.29
N LEU A 64 -10.97 7.02 9.75
CA LEU A 64 -11.92 7.70 8.86
C LEU A 64 -12.65 8.82 9.60
N ALA A 65 -13.02 8.57 10.85
CA ALA A 65 -13.72 9.51 11.70
C ALA A 65 -13.57 9.13 13.17
N THR A 66 -13.74 10.12 14.06
CA THR A 66 -13.75 9.92 15.51
C THR A 66 -15.04 10.49 16.09
N TYR A 67 -15.66 9.77 17.03
CA TYR A 67 -16.91 10.15 17.67
C TYR A 67 -16.85 9.98 19.18
N SER A 68 -17.53 10.88 19.91
CA SER A 68 -17.90 10.67 21.31
C SER A 68 -19.39 10.34 21.39
N VAL A 69 -19.72 9.19 21.96
CA VAL A 69 -21.09 8.67 22.02
C VAL A 69 -21.47 8.22 23.42
N LYS A 70 -22.78 8.15 23.71
CA LYS A 70 -23.28 7.72 25.03
C LYS A 70 -23.08 6.22 25.27
N ASN A 71 -23.32 5.40 24.26
CA ASN A 71 -23.36 3.94 24.38
C ASN A 71 -22.48 3.28 23.32
N ARG A 72 -21.84 2.14 23.66
CA ARG A 72 -20.97 1.38 22.73
C ARG A 72 -21.64 1.05 21.39
N SER A 73 -22.94 0.75 21.41
CA SER A 73 -23.71 0.41 20.19
C SER A 73 -23.84 1.57 19.21
N MET A 74 -23.71 2.82 19.66
CA MET A 74 -23.72 3.97 18.75
C MET A 74 -22.47 4.00 17.86
N CYS A 75 -21.31 3.53 18.34
CA CYS A 75 -20.12 3.43 17.48
C CYS A 75 -20.28 2.41 16.37
N VAL A 76 -20.95 1.30 16.66
CA VAL A 76 -21.33 0.30 15.65
C VAL A 76 -22.26 0.93 14.61
N LYS A 77 -23.22 1.77 15.03
CA LYS A 77 -24.09 2.52 14.12
C LYS A 77 -23.30 3.49 13.24
N GLU A 78 -22.36 4.24 13.79
CA GLU A 78 -21.51 5.15 12.99
C GLU A 78 -20.68 4.37 11.96
N CYS A 79 -20.09 3.23 12.34
CA CYS A 79 -19.42 2.33 11.40
C CYS A 79 -20.35 1.86 10.27
N VAL A 80 -21.56 1.39 10.60
CA VAL A 80 -22.54 0.94 9.60
C VAL A 80 -22.94 2.06 8.63
N LYS A 81 -23.11 3.30 9.10
CA LYS A 81 -23.49 4.46 8.27
C LYS A 81 -22.47 4.77 7.17
N THR A 82 -21.22 4.32 7.31
CA THR A 82 -20.19 4.47 6.27
C THR A 82 -20.41 3.60 5.03
N LYS A 83 -21.51 2.85 4.94
CA LYS A 83 -21.86 2.02 3.78
C LYS A 83 -20.73 1.09 3.33
N GLY A 84 -20.10 0.48 4.34
CA GLY A 84 -19.06 -0.53 4.21
C GLY A 84 -17.66 -0.03 3.96
N GLU A 85 -17.39 1.26 4.08
CA GLU A 85 -16.01 1.76 4.20
C GLU A 85 -15.40 1.29 5.53
N CYS A 86 -16.14 1.39 6.63
CA CYS A 86 -15.71 0.90 7.93
C CYS A 86 -15.47 -0.62 7.94
N LYS A 87 -14.29 -1.04 8.38
CA LYS A 87 -13.88 -2.44 8.58
C LYS A 87 -13.64 -2.79 10.04
N SER A 88 -13.27 -1.81 10.87
CA SER A 88 -13.03 -1.99 12.31
C SER A 88 -13.21 -0.69 13.09
N ILE A 89 -13.17 -0.80 14.42
CA ILE A 89 -13.43 0.27 15.38
C ILE A 89 -12.43 0.15 16.54
N ASN A 90 -11.77 1.24 16.92
CA ASN A 90 -11.14 1.34 18.24
C ASN A 90 -12.14 1.98 19.21
N LEU A 91 -12.43 1.31 20.33
CA LEU A 91 -13.38 1.78 21.34
C LEU A 91 -12.64 2.07 22.65
N GLN A 92 -12.80 3.28 23.18
CA GLN A 92 -12.26 3.70 24.47
C GLN A 92 -13.39 4.14 25.40
N GLN A 93 -13.35 3.72 26.67
CA GLN A 93 -14.29 4.22 27.67
C GLN A 93 -13.87 5.61 28.17
N GLN A 94 -14.83 6.52 28.28
CA GLN A 94 -14.65 7.89 28.77
C GLN A 94 -15.55 8.12 29.99
N THR A 95 -15.33 9.22 30.72
CA THR A 95 -16.09 9.58 31.93
C THR A 95 -17.61 9.59 31.69
N ASN A 96 -18.04 10.15 30.55
CA ASN A 96 -19.45 10.33 30.20
C ASN A 96 -19.83 9.62 28.88
N GLY A 97 -19.26 8.44 28.63
CA GLY A 97 -19.61 7.62 27.46
C GLY A 97 -18.41 6.89 26.86
N TYR A 98 -18.31 6.94 25.54
CA TYR A 98 -17.31 6.21 24.76
C TYR A 98 -16.74 7.07 23.64
N GLY A 99 -15.42 7.04 23.50
CA GLY A 99 -14.71 7.53 22.32
C GLY A 99 -14.52 6.41 21.33
N CYS A 100 -14.75 6.69 20.04
CA CYS A 100 -14.67 5.69 18.97
C CYS A 100 -13.96 6.23 17.76
N GLU A 101 -12.92 5.51 17.32
CA GLU A 101 -12.27 5.72 16.02
C GLU A 101 -12.86 4.70 15.03
N ILE A 102 -13.44 5.18 13.93
CA ILE A 102 -13.97 4.37 12.84
C ILE A 102 -12.88 4.20 11.78
N LEU A 103 -12.57 2.96 11.39
CA LEU A 103 -11.39 2.63 10.58
C LEU A 103 -11.78 1.94 9.26
N ASP A 104 -11.11 2.30 8.16
CA ASP A 104 -11.25 1.65 6.84
C ASP A 104 -10.40 0.39 6.68
N LYS A 105 -9.66 0.02 7.73
CA LYS A 105 -8.71 -1.08 7.76
C LYS A 105 -9.06 -2.07 8.87
N ASP A 106 -8.51 -3.27 8.77
CA ASP A 106 -8.63 -4.32 9.77
C ASP A 106 -7.27 -4.97 10.04
N ILE A 107 -7.20 -5.81 11.08
CA ILE A 107 -5.96 -6.45 11.53
C ILE A 107 -5.35 -7.43 10.51
N TYR A 108 -6.11 -7.93 9.54
CA TYR A 108 -5.63 -8.96 8.61
C TYR A 108 -4.73 -8.37 7.54
N ILE A 109 -5.02 -7.13 7.16
CA ILE A 109 -4.27 -6.41 6.16
C ILE A 109 -3.22 -5.51 6.81
N THR A 110 -3.45 -4.89 7.97
CA THR A 110 -2.47 -3.98 8.61
C THR A 110 -1.45 -4.71 9.51
N ARG A 111 -0.38 -5.25 8.93
CA ARG A 111 0.69 -5.91 9.69
C ARG A 111 1.32 -5.00 10.74
N GLY A 112 1.52 -5.53 11.95
CA GLY A 112 2.29 -4.86 13.02
C GLY A 112 1.66 -3.59 13.61
N LYS A 113 0.46 -3.18 13.16
CA LYS A 113 -0.22 -1.96 13.62
C LYS A 113 -1.20 -2.21 14.77
N LEU A 114 -1.45 -3.46 15.13
CA LEU A 114 -2.23 -3.77 16.34
C LEU A 114 -1.29 -3.67 17.54
N VAL A 115 -1.37 -2.56 18.26
CA VAL A 115 -0.49 -2.23 19.39
C VAL A 115 -1.19 -2.47 20.72
N ASN A 116 -0.41 -2.74 21.77
CA ASN A 116 -0.92 -2.87 23.12
C ASN A 116 -1.38 -1.50 23.64
N ASP A 117 -2.65 -1.41 24.02
CA ASP A 117 -3.23 -0.27 24.72
C ASP A 117 -4.33 -0.77 25.65
N PRO A 118 -4.06 -0.93 26.96
CA PRO A 118 -5.02 -1.46 27.93
C PRO A 118 -6.34 -0.70 28.00
N SER A 119 -6.36 0.58 27.59
CA SER A 119 -7.54 1.44 27.65
C SER A 119 -8.50 1.26 26.47
N ILE A 120 -8.06 0.57 25.41
CA ILE A 120 -8.78 0.44 24.15
C ILE A 120 -9.19 -1.01 23.90
N THR A 121 -10.41 -1.17 23.38
CA THR A 121 -10.89 -2.43 22.79
C THR A 121 -11.02 -2.26 21.29
N HIS A 122 -10.12 -2.87 20.53
CA HIS A 122 -10.25 -2.97 19.08
C HIS A 122 -11.35 -3.97 18.71
N SER A 123 -12.23 -3.59 17.79
CA SER A 123 -13.34 -4.43 17.32
C SER A 123 -13.36 -4.48 15.81
N LEU A 124 -13.46 -5.67 15.23
CA LEU A 124 -13.39 -5.86 13.78
C LEU A 124 -14.54 -6.72 13.26
N ILE A 125 -14.94 -6.52 12.01
CA ILE A 125 -16.00 -7.31 11.39
C ILE A 125 -15.52 -8.76 11.26
N ALA A 126 -16.29 -9.68 11.85
CA ALA A 126 -15.97 -11.10 11.86
C ALA A 126 -16.04 -11.69 10.44
N ASN A 127 -15.02 -12.43 10.04
CA ASN A 127 -14.92 -13.05 8.72
C ASN A 127 -14.08 -14.33 8.75
N LYS A 128 -13.91 -14.99 7.59
CA LYS A 128 -13.18 -16.26 7.48
C LYS A 128 -11.67 -16.18 7.76
N CYS A 129 -11.03 -15.01 7.59
CA CYS A 129 -9.62 -14.80 7.94
C CYS A 129 -9.32 -15.05 9.42
N MET A 130 -10.34 -15.00 10.29
CA MET A 130 -10.18 -15.35 11.71
C MET A 130 -9.85 -16.81 11.97
N ARG A 131 -10.33 -17.70 11.09
CA ARG A 131 -10.29 -19.15 11.31
C ARG A 131 -9.33 -19.84 10.36
N GLN A 132 -9.19 -19.33 9.15
CA GLN A 132 -8.34 -19.92 8.12
C GLN A 132 -7.05 -19.12 8.00
N LYS A 133 -5.93 -19.80 8.21
CA LYS A 133 -4.60 -19.19 8.12
C LYS A 133 -4.13 -19.29 6.68
N CYS A 134 -3.75 -18.15 6.11
CA CYS A 134 -2.91 -18.16 4.93
C CYS A 134 -1.54 -18.75 5.27
N GLU A 135 -0.85 -19.30 4.28
CA GLU A 135 0.53 -19.74 4.46
C GLU A 135 1.45 -18.60 4.92
N LYS A 136 2.57 -18.93 5.54
CA LYS A 136 3.57 -17.95 5.97
C LYS A 136 3.98 -17.05 4.79
N GLY A 137 3.89 -15.74 4.99
CA GLY A 137 4.17 -14.72 3.96
C GLY A 137 2.93 -14.15 3.27
N TYR A 138 1.79 -14.84 3.31
CA TYR A 138 0.55 -14.33 2.73
C TYR A 138 -0.30 -13.58 3.75
N MET A 139 -0.93 -12.49 3.31
CA MET A 139 -1.95 -11.77 4.06
C MET A 139 -3.34 -12.27 3.67
N CYS A 140 -4.22 -12.39 4.67
CA CYS A 140 -5.61 -12.76 4.43
C CYS A 140 -6.42 -11.51 4.07
N VAL A 141 -7.01 -11.50 2.88
CA VAL A 141 -7.85 -10.41 2.39
C VAL A 141 -9.30 -10.87 2.49
N PRO A 142 -10.11 -10.33 3.42
CA PRO A 142 -11.50 -10.72 3.58
C PRO A 142 -12.39 -10.13 2.48
N ASN A 143 -13.27 -10.96 1.92
CA ASN A 143 -14.40 -10.51 1.11
C ASN A 143 -15.65 -10.51 1.99
N TYR A 144 -15.98 -9.33 2.50
CA TYR A 144 -17.08 -9.14 3.43
C TYR A 144 -18.47 -9.36 2.80
N LEU A 145 -18.63 -9.15 1.48
CA LEU A 145 -19.91 -9.36 0.77
C LEU A 145 -20.22 -10.85 0.58
N GLN A 146 -19.23 -11.61 0.13
CA GLN A 146 -19.39 -13.02 -0.19
C GLN A 146 -19.10 -13.93 1.01
N ASN A 147 -18.63 -13.36 2.13
CA ASN A 147 -18.13 -14.11 3.28
C ASN A 147 -17.08 -15.16 2.85
N THR A 148 -16.15 -14.73 2.00
CA THR A 148 -15.00 -15.49 1.50
C THR A 148 -13.72 -14.75 1.88
N PHE A 149 -12.56 -15.30 1.51
CA PHE A 149 -11.27 -14.64 1.66
C PHE A 149 -10.34 -15.10 0.54
N SER A 150 -9.27 -14.34 0.33
CA SER A 150 -8.15 -14.72 -0.54
C SER A 150 -6.85 -14.49 0.20
N CYS A 151 -5.81 -15.25 -0.14
CA CYS A 151 -4.45 -15.02 0.36
C CYS A 151 -3.66 -14.25 -0.70
N GLN A 152 -3.08 -13.12 -0.32
CA GLN A 152 -2.29 -12.26 -1.23
C GLN A 152 -0.95 -11.91 -0.60
N MET A 153 0.09 -11.82 -1.42
CA MET A 153 1.41 -11.37 -0.96
C MET A 153 1.48 -9.85 -0.92
N GLY A 154 2.34 -9.31 -0.06
CA GLY A 154 2.47 -7.87 0.18
C GLY A 154 3.48 -7.16 -0.71
N SER A 155 4.41 -7.89 -1.33
CA SER A 155 5.48 -7.28 -2.13
C SER A 155 6.03 -8.22 -3.21
N CYS A 156 6.75 -7.63 -4.17
CA CYS A 156 7.51 -8.39 -5.16
C CYS A 156 8.58 -9.29 -4.51
N LYS A 157 9.22 -8.82 -3.43
CA LYS A 157 10.19 -9.59 -2.65
C LYS A 157 9.59 -10.86 -2.07
N GLU A 158 8.42 -10.77 -1.43
CA GLU A 158 7.72 -11.93 -0.88
C GLU A 158 7.36 -12.95 -1.97
N ILE A 159 6.94 -12.47 -3.15
CA ILE A 159 6.66 -13.34 -4.31
C ILE A 159 7.91 -14.08 -4.73
N LYS A 160 9.03 -13.38 -4.87
CA LYS A 160 10.29 -13.98 -5.31
C LYS A 160 10.85 -14.99 -4.30
N GLU A 161 10.78 -14.68 -3.01
CA GLU A 161 11.21 -15.59 -1.94
C GLU A 161 10.37 -16.87 -1.89
N LYS A 162 9.06 -16.75 -2.11
CA LYS A 162 8.13 -17.90 -2.06
C LYS A 162 8.15 -18.73 -3.34
N ILE A 163 8.30 -18.07 -4.50
CA ILE A 163 8.28 -18.69 -5.82
C ILE A 163 9.53 -18.21 -6.58
N PRO A 164 10.71 -18.81 -6.33
CA PRO A 164 11.98 -18.36 -6.91
C PRO A 164 12.02 -18.36 -8.44
N SER A 165 11.20 -19.17 -9.10
CA SER A 165 11.09 -19.24 -10.57
C SER A 165 10.19 -18.16 -11.19
N SER A 166 9.59 -17.27 -10.38
CA SER A 166 8.72 -16.20 -10.88
C SER A 166 9.47 -15.31 -11.89
N PRO A 167 8.95 -15.11 -13.11
CA PRO A 167 9.57 -14.25 -14.11
C PRO A 167 9.28 -12.77 -13.84
N SER A 168 10.04 -11.86 -14.44
CA SER A 168 9.69 -10.44 -14.43
C SER A 168 8.33 -10.21 -15.10
N GLY A 169 7.52 -9.29 -14.56
CA GLY A 169 6.18 -9.05 -15.09
C GLY A 169 5.24 -8.33 -14.13
N TYR A 170 3.95 -8.33 -14.47
CA TYR A 170 2.92 -7.68 -13.65
C TYR A 170 2.32 -8.66 -12.63
N TYR A 171 2.27 -8.23 -11.38
CA TYR A 171 1.75 -9.02 -10.25
C TYR A 171 0.71 -8.22 -9.47
N ASN A 172 -0.28 -8.94 -8.93
CA ASN A 172 -1.21 -8.37 -7.96
C ASN A 172 -0.67 -8.57 -6.54
N ILE A 173 -0.34 -7.48 -5.86
CA ILE A 173 0.11 -7.47 -4.46
C ILE A 173 -0.86 -6.68 -3.59
N LEU A 174 -0.88 -6.98 -2.30
CA LEU A 174 -1.64 -6.23 -1.31
C LEU A 174 -0.77 -5.11 -0.74
N LEU A 175 -1.04 -3.87 -1.15
CA LEU A 175 -0.29 -2.70 -0.73
C LEU A 175 -1.23 -1.68 -0.07
N ALA A 176 -0.88 -1.24 1.14
CA ALA A 176 -1.68 -0.32 1.93
C ALA A 176 -3.14 -0.75 2.17
N GLY A 177 -3.40 -2.07 2.16
CA GLY A 177 -4.73 -2.66 2.36
C GLY A 177 -5.55 -2.83 1.08
N TYR A 178 -4.95 -2.55 -0.08
CA TYR A 178 -5.61 -2.66 -1.37
C TYR A 178 -4.83 -3.55 -2.32
N THR A 179 -5.53 -4.39 -3.09
CA THR A 179 -4.90 -5.14 -4.19
C THR A 179 -4.48 -4.16 -5.29
N ARG A 180 -3.19 -4.17 -5.62
CA ARG A 180 -2.53 -3.30 -6.60
C ARG A 180 -1.81 -4.16 -7.63
N THR A 181 -1.97 -3.84 -8.91
CA THR A 181 -1.16 -4.43 -9.96
C THR A 181 0.14 -3.64 -10.06
N VAL A 182 1.30 -4.30 -9.95
CA VAL A 182 2.63 -3.67 -9.98
C VAL A 182 3.52 -4.40 -10.95
N PHE A 183 4.50 -3.72 -11.55
CA PHE A 183 5.58 -4.41 -12.26
C PHE A 183 6.64 -4.85 -11.25
N CYS A 184 6.96 -6.14 -11.24
CA CYS A 184 8.05 -6.72 -10.49
C CYS A 184 9.17 -7.15 -11.43
N ASP A 185 10.37 -6.62 -11.21
CA ASP A 185 11.59 -7.23 -11.75
C ASP A 185 12.03 -8.35 -10.82
N MET A 186 11.99 -9.57 -11.35
CA MET A 186 12.26 -10.81 -10.63
C MET A 186 13.60 -11.43 -11.01
N GLU A 187 14.40 -10.80 -11.86
CA GLU A 187 15.60 -11.40 -12.43
C GLU A 187 16.86 -10.74 -11.88
N GLU A 188 16.88 -9.42 -11.85
CA GLU A 188 18.07 -8.67 -11.49
C GLU A 188 18.33 -8.70 -9.98
N ASP A 189 19.59 -8.98 -9.59
CA ASP A 189 20.04 -9.02 -8.20
C ASP A 189 19.12 -9.86 -7.30
N MET A 190 18.88 -11.12 -7.69
CA MET A 190 17.96 -12.06 -7.02
C MET A 190 16.47 -11.70 -7.13
N GLY A 191 16.12 -10.58 -7.78
CA GLY A 191 14.74 -10.18 -8.05
C GLY A 191 14.00 -9.57 -6.86
N GLY A 192 12.69 -9.45 -7.01
CA GLY A 192 11.79 -8.92 -5.98
C GLY A 192 11.65 -7.40 -5.97
N TRP A 193 11.99 -6.74 -7.07
CA TRP A 193 12.01 -5.28 -7.19
C TRP A 193 10.69 -4.73 -7.74
N MET A 194 10.01 -3.86 -6.99
CA MET A 194 8.79 -3.19 -7.43
C MET A 194 9.12 -1.87 -8.14
N LEU A 195 8.63 -1.69 -9.38
CA LEU A 195 8.78 -0.44 -10.13
C LEU A 195 7.88 0.67 -9.51
N ILE A 196 8.46 1.85 -9.27
CA ILE A 196 7.74 3.02 -8.72
C ILE A 196 7.89 4.31 -9.56
N ALA A 197 8.78 4.31 -10.53
CA ALA A 197 8.96 5.40 -11.46
C ALA A 197 9.35 4.83 -12.82
N ASN A 198 8.64 5.23 -13.88
CA ASN A 198 8.95 4.82 -15.25
C ASN A 198 8.81 6.03 -16.18
N TYR A 199 9.91 6.38 -16.82
CA TYR A 199 9.94 7.50 -17.77
C TYR A 199 10.86 7.17 -18.92
N SER A 200 10.39 7.36 -20.14
CA SER A 200 11.15 7.18 -21.38
C SER A 200 10.80 8.27 -22.39
N ILE A 201 11.80 8.74 -23.12
CA ILE A 201 11.63 9.68 -24.23
C ILE A 201 11.63 8.86 -25.51
N GLU A 202 10.46 8.49 -25.98
CA GLU A 202 10.33 7.76 -27.25
C GLU A 202 10.45 8.70 -28.45
N GLU A 203 10.02 9.95 -28.29
CA GLU A 203 10.10 11.00 -29.30
C GLU A 203 10.55 12.34 -28.69
N THR A 204 11.52 13.01 -29.32
CA THR A 204 12.13 14.26 -28.81
C THR A 204 11.18 15.45 -28.80
N ASN A 205 10.24 15.48 -29.75
CA ASN A 205 9.35 16.64 -29.93
C ASN A 205 8.16 16.63 -28.97
N ASN A 206 7.89 15.48 -28.34
CA ASN A 206 6.78 15.33 -27.41
C ASN A 206 7.17 14.45 -26.22
N PRO A 207 8.18 14.84 -25.42
CA PRO A 207 8.53 14.08 -24.23
C PRO A 207 7.34 14.09 -23.27
N PRO A 208 7.00 12.94 -22.66
CA PRO A 208 5.88 12.88 -21.72
C PRO A 208 6.14 13.84 -20.56
N ARG A 209 5.08 14.45 -20.02
CA ARG A 209 5.19 15.18 -18.76
C ARG A 209 5.30 14.19 -17.61
N ILE A 210 6.15 14.49 -16.64
CA ILE A 210 6.21 13.72 -15.41
C ILE A 210 4.98 14.04 -14.60
N ASN A 211 4.17 13.01 -14.38
CA ASN A 211 2.99 13.06 -13.53
C ASN A 211 3.31 12.39 -12.20
N TYR A 212 3.43 13.22 -11.15
CA TYR A 212 3.54 12.73 -9.78
C TYR A 212 2.14 12.33 -9.30
N ILE A 213 1.90 11.03 -9.24
CA ILE A 213 0.57 10.51 -8.94
C ILE A 213 0.55 9.75 -7.61
N ASN A 214 -0.62 9.73 -6.99
CA ASN A 214 -0.85 8.96 -5.77
C ASN A 214 -0.87 7.44 -6.08
N MET A 215 -0.70 6.65 -5.03
CA MET A 215 -0.67 5.19 -5.10
C MET A 215 -1.92 4.60 -5.76
N LYS A 216 -3.12 5.15 -5.45
CA LYS A 216 -4.39 4.66 -6.01
C LYS A 216 -4.39 4.76 -7.54
N THR A 217 -3.93 5.89 -8.08
CA THR A 217 -3.91 6.17 -9.52
C THR A 217 -2.80 5.40 -10.22
N TYR A 218 -1.62 5.33 -9.61
CA TYR A 218 -0.46 4.63 -10.17
C TYR A 218 -0.78 3.16 -10.46
N PHE A 219 -1.45 2.49 -9.51
CA PHE A 219 -1.67 1.06 -9.54
C PHE A 219 -3.00 0.61 -10.18
N THR A 220 -3.82 1.50 -10.74
CA THR A 220 -5.02 1.16 -11.54
C THR A 220 -4.70 0.95 -13.03
N GLY A 221 -3.47 0.56 -13.36
CA GLY A 221 -3.02 0.36 -14.75
C GLY A 221 -2.33 1.57 -15.38
N ALA A 222 -2.04 2.59 -14.58
CA ALA A 222 -1.34 3.79 -15.04
C ALA A 222 0.19 3.66 -14.95
N HIS A 223 0.75 2.45 -15.09
CA HIS A 223 2.21 2.24 -15.20
C HIS A 223 2.78 2.71 -16.54
N MET A 224 2.19 3.78 -17.06
CA MET A 224 2.46 4.35 -18.35
C MET A 224 3.75 5.15 -18.28
N ASN A 225 4.43 5.21 -19.41
CA ASN A 225 5.55 6.11 -19.59
C ASN A 225 5.18 7.53 -19.12
N GLY A 226 6.00 8.13 -18.25
CA GLY A 226 5.75 9.45 -17.68
C GLY A 226 5.14 9.44 -16.27
N MET A 227 4.82 8.25 -15.72
CA MET A 227 4.20 8.13 -14.41
C MET A 227 5.19 7.77 -13.32
N VAL A 228 5.15 8.58 -12.27
CA VAL A 228 6.08 8.54 -11.16
C VAL A 228 5.28 8.63 -9.87
N LEU A 229 5.52 7.73 -8.93
CA LEU A 229 4.84 7.76 -7.66
C LEU A 229 5.26 9.00 -6.85
N SER A 230 4.31 9.73 -6.26
CA SER A 230 4.67 10.86 -5.38
C SER A 230 5.46 10.38 -4.16
N THR A 231 6.46 11.15 -3.72
CA THR A 231 7.27 10.80 -2.53
C THR A 231 6.44 10.71 -1.25
N SER A 232 5.30 11.40 -1.19
CA SER A 232 4.34 11.29 -0.07
C SER A 232 3.80 9.87 0.11
N GLU A 233 3.74 9.10 -0.97
CA GLU A 233 3.19 7.74 -0.98
C GLU A 233 4.21 6.70 -0.49
N LEU A 234 5.50 7.06 -0.39
CA LEU A 234 6.53 6.10 0.02
C LEU A 234 6.42 5.70 1.49
N VAL A 235 5.94 6.61 2.35
CA VAL A 235 5.68 6.31 3.78
C VAL A 235 4.63 5.20 3.93
N PRO A 236 3.40 5.35 3.40
CA PRO A 236 2.41 4.28 3.49
C PRO A 236 2.80 3.02 2.72
N ILE A 237 3.69 3.07 1.73
CA ILE A 237 4.26 1.85 1.13
C ILE A 237 5.22 1.16 2.11
N ASN A 238 6.13 1.92 2.73
CA ASN A 238 7.11 1.38 3.65
C ASN A 238 6.49 0.69 4.85
N GLU A 239 5.40 1.25 5.40
CA GLU A 239 4.70 0.64 6.53
C GLU A 239 4.21 -0.79 6.24
N TRP A 240 4.09 -1.17 4.97
CA TRP A 240 3.50 -2.44 4.54
C TRP A 240 4.54 -3.39 3.96
N SER A 241 5.47 -2.87 3.17
CA SER A 241 6.48 -3.68 2.49
C SER A 241 7.84 -3.70 3.20
N SER A 242 8.04 -2.85 4.22
CA SER A 242 9.33 -2.68 4.92
C SER A 242 10.48 -2.46 3.94
N ILE A 243 10.43 -1.36 3.18
CA ILE A 243 11.45 -1.04 2.16
C ILE A 243 12.83 -1.04 2.83
N GLN A 244 13.75 -1.80 2.27
CA GLN A 244 15.15 -1.87 2.70
C GLN A 244 16.07 -1.36 1.60
N GLU A 245 15.66 -1.55 0.34
CA GLU A 245 16.47 -1.21 -0.81
C GLU A 245 15.73 -0.32 -1.80
N ILE A 246 16.50 0.55 -2.43
CA ILE A 246 16.09 1.39 -3.55
C ILE A 246 17.14 1.28 -4.65
N ARG A 247 16.67 1.07 -5.88
CA ARG A 247 17.51 0.89 -7.06
C ARG A 247 17.19 1.93 -8.10
N PHE A 248 18.23 2.53 -8.66
CA PHE A 248 18.14 3.56 -9.67
C PHE A 248 18.72 3.04 -10.97
N GLN A 249 17.99 3.30 -12.05
CA GLN A 249 18.44 3.05 -13.41
C GLN A 249 18.14 4.25 -14.28
N CYS A 250 19.09 4.59 -15.16
CA CYS A 250 18.81 5.46 -16.28
C CYS A 250 19.86 5.29 -17.37
N TYR A 251 19.49 5.69 -18.58
CA TYR A 251 20.35 5.66 -19.74
C TYR A 251 20.04 6.85 -20.66
N LYS A 252 21.08 7.36 -21.32
CA LYS A 252 20.96 8.33 -22.40
C LYS A 252 21.84 7.94 -23.58
N PRO A 253 21.28 7.88 -24.81
CA PRO A 253 22.08 7.63 -26.01
C PRO A 253 23.18 8.65 -26.29
N SER A 254 23.03 9.90 -25.82
CA SER A 254 24.00 10.97 -26.09
C SER A 254 25.41 10.69 -25.58
N HIS A 255 25.55 9.89 -24.52
CA HIS A 255 26.85 9.47 -24.00
C HIS A 255 26.98 7.95 -23.80
N GLY A 256 25.89 7.19 -23.96
CA GLY A 256 25.92 5.73 -23.98
C GLY A 256 26.23 5.06 -22.64
N ARG A 257 26.30 5.81 -21.54
CA ARG A 257 26.55 5.27 -20.19
C ARG A 257 25.24 4.88 -19.51
N MET A 258 25.30 3.82 -18.73
CA MET A 258 24.21 3.26 -17.95
C MET A 258 24.44 3.55 -16.46
N VAL A 259 23.49 4.21 -15.83
CA VAL A 259 23.38 4.26 -14.37
C VAL A 259 22.63 3.02 -13.93
N HIS A 260 23.22 2.23 -13.05
CA HIS A 260 22.61 1.08 -12.42
C HIS A 260 23.22 0.84 -11.04
N PHE A 261 22.61 1.36 -9.98
CA PHE A 261 23.07 1.09 -8.62
C PHE A 261 21.89 0.99 -7.65
N LYS A 262 22.18 0.45 -6.48
CA LYS A 262 21.26 0.42 -5.33
C LYS A 262 21.91 0.99 -4.09
N ASN A 263 21.14 1.27 -3.05
CA ASN A 263 21.72 1.59 -1.75
C ASN A 263 22.42 0.37 -1.14
N ASN A 264 23.52 0.63 -0.44
CA ASN A 264 24.27 -0.37 0.29
C ASN A 264 23.70 -0.53 1.70
N ILE A 265 22.95 -1.61 1.95
CA ILE A 265 22.30 -1.85 3.24
C ILE A 265 23.29 -2.16 4.38
N GLU A 266 24.51 -2.57 4.07
CA GLU A 266 25.56 -2.80 5.08
C GLU A 266 26.14 -1.47 5.57
N ASN A 267 26.11 -0.43 4.74
CA ASN A 267 26.59 0.90 5.06
C ASN A 267 25.50 1.75 5.74
N LYS A 268 25.86 2.44 6.83
CA LYS A 268 24.93 3.31 7.59
C LYS A 268 24.28 4.39 6.71
N TRP A 269 25.04 4.96 5.77
CA TRP A 269 24.56 5.98 4.84
C TRP A 269 23.65 5.40 3.76
N GLY A 270 23.92 4.18 3.29
CA GLY A 270 23.02 3.50 2.36
C GLY A 270 21.66 3.20 3.00
N ARG A 271 21.62 2.87 4.30
CA ARG A 271 20.35 2.79 5.05
C ARG A 271 19.71 4.17 5.25
N TYR A 272 20.50 5.21 5.52
CA TYR A 272 20.02 6.57 5.67
C TYR A 272 19.34 7.13 4.41
N LEU A 273 19.74 6.68 3.21
CA LEU A 273 19.06 7.05 1.96
C LEU A 273 17.57 6.68 2.01
N ILE A 274 17.22 5.51 2.56
CA ILE A 274 15.82 5.10 2.72
C ILE A 274 15.07 6.08 3.62
N ASP A 275 15.65 6.44 4.77
CA ASP A 275 15.02 7.41 5.68
C ASP A 275 14.87 8.80 5.05
N TYR A 276 15.86 9.22 4.25
CA TYR A 276 15.81 10.48 3.52
C TYR A 276 14.66 10.52 2.51
N VAL A 277 14.51 9.48 1.68
CA VAL A 277 13.43 9.42 0.68
C VAL A 277 12.05 9.26 1.32
N LEU A 278 11.99 8.60 2.50
CA LEU A 278 10.79 8.47 3.32
C LEU A 278 10.47 9.71 4.17
N LYS A 279 11.26 10.80 4.04
CA LYS A 279 11.09 12.04 4.81
C LYS A 279 11.11 11.85 6.34
N ARG A 280 11.73 10.77 6.82
CA ARG A 280 11.97 10.56 8.27
C ARG A 280 13.06 11.47 8.80
N VAL A 281 13.95 11.87 7.90
CA VAL A 281 15.06 12.79 8.17
C VAL A 281 15.05 13.95 7.17
N GLY A 282 15.70 15.06 7.57
CA GLY A 282 15.88 16.25 6.75
C GLY A 282 16.91 16.04 5.62
N VAL A 283 17.39 17.16 5.08
CA VAL A 283 18.59 17.15 4.22
C VAL A 283 19.71 16.46 4.97
N MET A 284 20.49 15.65 4.27
CA MET A 284 21.61 15.00 4.91
C MET A 284 22.63 16.07 5.36
N ASN A 285 22.86 16.16 6.67
CA ASN A 285 23.82 17.11 7.25
C ASN A 285 25.27 16.79 6.86
N CYS A 286 25.48 15.58 6.35
CA CYS A 286 26.75 15.10 5.88
C CYS A 286 26.93 15.45 4.40
N LYS A 287 27.76 16.47 4.12
CA LYS A 287 28.15 16.83 2.76
C LYS A 287 29.56 16.30 2.48
N PRO A 288 29.78 15.56 1.38
CA PRO A 288 31.06 14.86 1.18
C PRO A 288 32.20 15.75 0.65
N ASP A 289 31.97 17.05 0.53
CA ASP A 289 32.99 18.07 0.24
C ASP A 289 33.61 18.67 1.52
N GLN A 290 33.07 18.34 2.70
CA GLN A 290 33.60 18.78 3.98
C GLN A 290 34.37 17.60 4.57
N ASN A 291 35.66 17.78 4.89
CA ASN A 291 36.52 16.83 5.61
C ASN A 291 36.00 16.54 7.03
N ASN A 292 34.79 16.02 7.12
CA ASN A 292 34.05 15.77 8.33
C ASN A 292 34.18 14.28 8.63
N ALA A 293 34.93 13.92 9.66
CA ALA A 293 35.10 12.53 10.06
C ALA A 293 33.76 11.82 10.35
N ALA A 294 32.71 12.56 10.73
CA ALA A 294 31.37 12.00 10.90
C ALA A 294 30.82 11.39 9.58
N CYS A 295 31.26 11.93 8.44
CA CYS A 295 30.93 11.56 7.06
C CYS A 295 31.79 10.46 6.45
N SER A 296 32.62 9.79 7.26
CA SER A 296 33.38 8.64 6.75
C SER A 296 32.44 7.67 6.02
N ASP A 297 32.94 7.13 4.90
CA ASP A 297 32.29 6.05 4.15
C ASP A 297 30.97 6.38 3.44
N ILE A 298 30.60 7.66 3.34
CA ILE A 298 29.42 8.10 2.56
C ILE A 298 29.55 7.76 1.07
N GLY A 299 30.76 7.73 0.53
CA GLY A 299 31.04 7.30 -0.86
C GLY A 299 30.71 5.82 -1.11
N SER A 300 30.59 5.02 -0.05
CA SER A 300 30.23 3.60 -0.10
C SER A 300 28.74 3.36 0.22
N SER A 301 27.93 4.43 0.19
CA SER A 301 26.48 4.37 0.47
C SER A 301 25.65 3.72 -0.63
N LEU A 302 26.20 3.62 -1.85
CA LEU A 302 25.59 2.97 -2.99
C LEU A 302 26.50 1.85 -3.50
N THR A 303 25.87 0.80 -4.04
CA THR A 303 26.52 -0.36 -4.65
C THR A 303 26.20 -0.35 -6.14
N PRO A 304 27.20 -0.19 -7.02
CA PRO A 304 27.04 -0.39 -8.46
C PRO A 304 26.56 -1.82 -8.75
N MET A 305 25.65 -1.94 -9.71
CA MET A 305 25.10 -3.22 -10.15
C MET A 305 25.71 -3.63 -11.48
N SER A 306 25.40 -4.85 -11.93
CA SER A 306 25.87 -5.34 -13.22
C SER A 306 25.43 -4.39 -14.35
N GLY A 307 26.39 -4.03 -15.20
CA GLY A 307 26.16 -3.11 -16.33
C GLY A 307 26.18 -1.61 -15.98
N ASP A 308 26.45 -1.22 -14.74
CA ASP A 308 26.76 0.20 -14.45
C ASP A 308 28.05 0.60 -15.16
N THR A 309 27.97 1.69 -15.91
CA THR A 309 29.10 2.30 -16.62
C THR A 309 29.16 3.80 -16.35
N SER A 310 28.51 4.24 -15.26
CA SER A 310 28.31 5.64 -14.95
C SER A 310 29.56 6.26 -14.32
N PHE A 311 29.78 7.54 -14.57
CA PHE A 311 30.81 8.28 -13.83
C PHE A 311 30.36 8.63 -12.41
N MET A 312 29.06 8.84 -12.21
CA MET A 312 28.45 9.07 -10.91
C MET A 312 28.82 7.97 -9.90
N SER A 313 28.81 6.69 -10.30
CA SER A 313 29.17 5.57 -9.42
C SER A 313 30.63 5.59 -8.97
N SER A 314 31.53 6.12 -9.80
CA SER A 314 32.98 6.24 -9.51
C SER A 314 33.35 7.46 -8.66
N GLN A 315 32.51 8.50 -8.61
CA GLN A 315 32.83 9.77 -7.95
C GLN A 315 32.23 9.91 -6.55
N SER A 316 32.18 8.80 -5.80
CA SER A 316 31.68 8.75 -4.42
C SER A 316 30.22 9.19 -4.26
N ASN A 317 29.30 8.52 -4.97
CA ASN A 317 27.91 8.22 -4.58
C ASN A 317 27.25 9.08 -3.49
N ARG A 318 26.95 10.34 -3.80
CA ARG A 318 26.33 11.29 -2.87
C ARG A 318 24.81 11.30 -3.08
N PHE A 319 24.06 11.57 -2.03
CA PHE A 319 22.61 11.73 -2.11
C PHE A 319 22.16 12.83 -1.16
N GLY A 320 20.88 13.18 -1.16
CA GLY A 320 20.33 13.95 -0.05
C GLY A 320 20.30 15.47 -0.20
N TRP A 321 20.48 16.03 -1.42
CA TRP A 321 20.64 17.48 -1.61
C TRP A 321 19.31 18.26 -1.58
N GLY A 322 18.22 17.67 -2.09
CA GLY A 322 16.90 18.31 -2.12
C GLY A 322 16.17 18.27 -0.76
N ASN A 323 15.52 19.36 -0.35
CA ASN A 323 14.66 19.39 0.86
C ASN A 323 13.16 19.27 0.56
N ASN A 324 12.77 19.34 -0.72
CA ASN A 324 11.38 19.50 -1.15
C ASN A 324 10.60 18.18 -1.32
N ALA A 325 9.34 18.28 -1.76
CA ALA A 325 8.44 17.16 -2.00
C ALA A 325 8.89 16.21 -3.13
N GLN A 326 9.92 16.58 -3.89
CA GLN A 326 10.46 15.79 -5.00
C GLN A 326 11.88 15.29 -4.70
N ARG A 327 12.31 15.26 -3.44
CA ARG A 327 13.69 14.90 -3.04
C ARG A 327 14.24 13.57 -3.59
N LEU A 328 13.39 12.59 -3.89
CA LEU A 328 13.79 11.35 -4.56
C LEU A 328 14.20 11.60 -6.02
N TYR A 329 13.53 12.56 -6.67
CA TYR A 329 13.61 12.84 -8.10
C TYR A 329 14.45 14.08 -8.43
N ASN A 330 14.57 15.01 -7.48
CA ASN A 330 15.26 16.28 -7.64
C ASN A 330 16.59 16.22 -6.89
N HIS A 331 17.65 15.87 -7.62
CA HIS A 331 18.98 15.62 -7.07
C HIS A 331 18.96 14.54 -5.97
N GLY A 332 18.24 13.46 -6.24
CA GLY A 332 18.19 12.31 -5.35
C GLY A 332 19.59 11.76 -5.12
N ILE A 333 20.37 11.62 -6.20
CA ILE A 333 21.74 11.10 -6.20
C ILE A 333 22.62 11.89 -7.17
N TYR A 334 23.89 12.07 -6.82
CA TYR A 334 24.88 12.78 -7.61
C TYR A 334 26.33 12.34 -7.29
N GLY A 335 27.25 12.58 -8.21
CA GLY A 335 28.69 12.32 -8.04
C GLY A 335 29.50 13.29 -8.89
N GLY A 336 30.26 14.17 -8.25
CA GLY A 336 30.93 15.29 -8.93
C GLY A 336 29.91 16.16 -9.71
N PRO A 337 30.10 16.38 -11.03
CA PRO A 337 29.13 17.13 -11.85
C PRO A 337 27.92 16.28 -12.28
N TYR A 338 27.96 14.96 -12.12
CA TYR A 338 26.95 14.04 -12.68
C TYR A 338 25.77 13.86 -11.74
N HIS A 339 24.55 13.84 -12.28
CA HIS A 339 23.32 13.74 -11.49
C HIS A 339 22.36 12.66 -11.98
N TYR A 340 21.53 12.17 -11.06
CA TYR A 340 20.26 11.50 -11.35
C TYR A 340 19.11 12.47 -11.04
N ILE A 341 18.43 12.97 -12.07
CA ILE A 341 17.29 13.90 -11.92
C ILE A 341 16.15 13.50 -12.85
N LEU A 342 14.95 13.40 -12.27
CA LEU A 342 13.71 13.04 -12.95
C LEU A 342 12.60 14.04 -12.58
N ILE A 343 12.74 15.30 -13.02
CA ILE A 343 11.72 16.34 -12.79
C ILE A 343 11.31 17.06 -14.09
N ASN A 344 10.12 17.64 -14.09
CA ASN A 344 9.68 18.47 -15.21
C ASN A 344 10.67 19.63 -15.39
N GLY A 345 11.22 19.77 -16.60
CA GLY A 345 12.20 20.81 -16.95
C GLY A 345 13.67 20.40 -16.80
N ARG A 346 14.00 19.37 -16.02
CA ARG A 346 15.38 18.88 -15.87
C ARG A 346 15.44 17.35 -15.76
N LEU A 347 16.09 16.74 -16.74
CA LEU A 347 16.23 15.30 -16.86
C LEU A 347 17.71 15.00 -16.99
N ASP A 348 18.35 14.61 -15.89
CA ASP A 348 19.77 14.31 -15.86
C ASP A 348 19.95 12.81 -15.58
N CYS A 349 20.89 12.19 -16.28
CA CYS A 349 21.27 10.80 -16.13
C CYS A 349 22.76 10.68 -16.35
N ASP A 350 23.54 10.67 -15.27
CA ASP A 350 25.00 10.66 -15.36
C ASP A 350 25.56 11.79 -16.24
N ASP A 351 24.90 12.94 -16.20
CA ASP A 351 25.26 14.16 -16.90
C ASP A 351 24.82 15.41 -16.12
N HIS A 352 25.17 16.57 -16.66
CA HIS A 352 24.82 17.90 -16.16
C HIS A 352 24.35 18.73 -17.35
N GLY A 353 23.05 19.02 -17.44
CA GLY A 353 22.56 19.97 -18.46
C GLY A 353 21.36 19.53 -19.31
N GLY A 354 20.46 18.69 -18.79
CA GLY A 354 19.07 18.61 -19.27
C GLY A 354 18.85 18.17 -20.72
N PHE A 355 19.85 17.63 -21.43
CA PHE A 355 19.67 17.14 -22.80
C PHE A 355 18.61 16.03 -22.82
N LYS A 356 17.58 16.22 -23.65
CA LYS A 356 16.44 15.32 -23.83
C LYS A 356 16.60 14.56 -25.14
N GLY A 357 17.34 13.45 -25.09
CA GLY A 357 17.52 12.57 -26.25
C GLY A 357 16.38 11.58 -26.43
N LYS A 358 15.98 11.32 -27.68
CA LYS A 358 15.17 10.13 -28.00
C LYS A 358 15.93 8.89 -27.55
N GLY A 359 15.23 7.93 -26.96
CA GLY A 359 15.78 6.69 -26.42
C GLY A 359 16.31 6.82 -24.97
N SER A 360 16.28 8.01 -24.38
CA SER A 360 16.64 8.17 -22.96
C SER A 360 15.53 7.66 -22.04
N TRP A 361 15.90 7.06 -20.92
CA TRP A 361 14.93 6.53 -19.95
C TRP A 361 15.45 6.50 -18.51
N TRP A 362 14.52 6.48 -17.55
CA TRP A 362 14.74 6.50 -16.11
C TRP A 362 13.76 5.56 -15.43
N ARG A 363 14.27 4.77 -14.49
CA ARG A 363 13.48 3.88 -13.64
C ARG A 363 13.97 3.88 -12.20
N ILE A 364 13.04 3.77 -11.28
CA ILE A 364 13.34 3.58 -9.85
C ILE A 364 12.51 2.42 -9.33
N TYR A 365 13.16 1.57 -8.52
CA TYR A 365 12.56 0.39 -7.93
C TYR A 365 12.74 0.39 -6.41
N LEU A 366 11.82 -0.26 -5.70
CA LEU A 366 11.87 -0.52 -4.27
C LEU A 366 11.90 -2.02 -3.99
N ARG A 367 12.58 -2.43 -2.92
CA ARG A 367 12.56 -3.81 -2.44
C ARG A 367 12.52 -3.89 -0.92
#